data_AF-W9IJN1-F1
#
_entry.id   AF-W9IJN1-F1
#
_cell.length_a   1.000
_cell.length_b   1.000
_cell.length_c   1.000
_cell.angle_alpha   90.00
_cell.angle_beta   90.00
_cell.angle_gamma   90.00
#
_symmetry.space_group_name_H-M   'P 1'
#
loop_
_entity.id
_entity.type
_entity.pdbx_description
1 polymer ?
#
loop_
_entity_poly.entity_id
_entity_poly.type
_entity_poly.pdbx_seq_one_letter_code
_entity_poly.pdbx_strand_id
1 'polypeptide(L)'
;MEGGQGPYLYSVDKREYLDFVSDYSAAFYGHSNPAITEAISSALSPGFSLGSVTRKECHLGERIKRRFPSMERVRFCNSGNEANTYALVTATEYTGRTKILVFDNGYHGDTLNFGSGDNKLNLPHDFIFGTYNNIEANQKHTSSDLAAIIVEPMLSAGVLIFDEVVTSRLHINGLQGFHKIMPDMTTLGKYIGGGLPFGAFGGALRHHGSL
;
A
#
# COMPACT_ATOMS: atom_id res chain seq x y z
N MET A 1 10.68 -5.18 -22.79
CA MET A 1 10.88 -3.84 -23.37
C MET A 1 12.36 -3.53 -23.40
N GLU A 2 12.80 -2.67 -24.31
CA GLU A 2 14.16 -2.12 -24.35
C GLU A 2 14.26 -0.82 -23.51
N GLY A 3 13.22 0.01 -23.54
CA GLY A 3 13.16 1.26 -22.77
C GLY A 3 11.79 1.92 -22.85
N GLY A 4 11.70 3.17 -22.39
CA GLY A 4 10.49 3.98 -22.49
C GLY A 4 10.79 5.47 -22.32
N GLN A 5 9.94 6.33 -22.87
CA GLN A 5 10.04 7.78 -22.79
C GLN A 5 8.64 8.40 -22.72
N GLY A 6 8.41 9.31 -21.78
CA GLY A 6 7.08 9.87 -21.53
C GLY A 6 6.06 8.75 -21.26
N PRO A 7 4.92 8.69 -21.98
CA PRO A 7 3.94 7.61 -21.87
C PRO A 7 4.21 6.41 -22.82
N TYR A 8 5.37 6.35 -23.49
CA TYR A 8 5.67 5.33 -24.49
C TYR A 8 6.69 4.29 -24.00
N LEU A 9 6.49 3.04 -24.41
CA LEU A 9 7.43 1.93 -24.26
C LEU A 9 7.94 1.47 -25.64
N TYR A 10 9.19 1.05 -25.67
CA TYR A 10 9.87 0.54 -26.87
C TYR A 10 10.19 -0.94 -26.69
N SER A 11 9.80 -1.80 -27.64
CA SER A 11 10.24 -3.21 -27.64
C SER A 11 11.69 -3.34 -28.11
N VAL A 12 12.28 -4.54 -27.89
CA VAL A 12 13.61 -4.88 -28.42
C VAL A 12 13.67 -4.84 -29.95
N ASP A 13 12.53 -5.03 -30.62
CA ASP A 13 12.35 -4.90 -32.07
C ASP A 13 12.02 -3.46 -32.52
N LYS A 14 12.29 -2.46 -31.66
CA LYS A 14 12.07 -1.02 -31.91
C LYS A 14 10.61 -0.62 -32.19
N ARG A 15 9.63 -1.44 -31.81
CA ARG A 15 8.20 -1.06 -31.90
C ARG A 15 7.82 -0.17 -30.72
N GLU A 16 7.16 0.94 -31.01
CA GLU A 16 6.60 1.85 -30.01
C GLU A 16 5.20 1.40 -29.57
N TYR A 17 4.91 1.54 -28.29
CA TYR A 17 3.63 1.28 -27.66
C TYR A 17 3.26 2.44 -26.74
N LEU A 18 2.02 2.93 -26.82
CA LEU A 18 1.47 3.84 -25.81
C LEU A 18 1.07 3.02 -24.57
N ASP A 19 1.69 3.29 -23.41
CA ASP A 19 1.52 2.47 -22.21
C ASP A 19 0.28 2.86 -21.39
N PHE A 20 -0.77 2.05 -21.50
CA PHE A 20 -1.97 2.11 -20.67
C PHE A 20 -1.89 1.22 -19.40
N VAL A 21 -0.85 0.40 -19.24
CA VAL A 21 -0.63 -0.44 -18.05
C VAL A 21 0.09 0.35 -16.96
N SER A 22 1.02 1.21 -17.34
CA SER A 22 1.75 2.15 -16.46
C SER A 22 2.35 1.45 -15.23
N ASP A 23 2.98 0.30 -15.44
CA ASP A 23 3.52 -0.62 -14.42
C ASP A 23 2.54 -0.91 -13.26
N TYR A 24 1.32 -1.34 -13.63
CA TYR A 24 0.22 -1.57 -12.69
C TYR A 24 0.05 -0.38 -11.74
N SER A 25 0.06 0.82 -12.33
CA SER A 25 0.04 2.15 -11.70
C SER A 25 1.27 2.66 -10.94
N ALA A 26 2.41 1.96 -10.92
CA ALA A 26 3.64 2.52 -10.36
C ALA A 26 4.21 3.64 -11.24
N ALA A 27 4.20 3.46 -12.56
CA ALA A 27 4.71 4.42 -13.55
C ALA A 27 3.69 5.52 -13.89
N PHE A 28 2.95 6.01 -12.90
CA PHE A 28 1.93 7.07 -13.04
C PHE A 28 2.47 8.36 -13.69
N TYR A 29 3.76 8.64 -13.52
CA TYR A 29 4.43 9.82 -14.06
C TYR A 29 5.08 9.60 -15.44
N GLY A 30 4.86 8.44 -16.07
CA GLY A 30 5.57 7.99 -17.26
C GLY A 30 6.99 7.50 -16.97
N HIS A 31 7.71 7.11 -18.04
CA HIS A 31 8.98 6.40 -17.95
C HIS A 31 10.23 7.31 -17.88
N SER A 32 10.07 8.63 -18.06
CA SER A 32 11.18 9.58 -18.16
C SER A 32 10.86 10.98 -17.61
N ASN A 33 10.20 11.04 -16.44
CA ASN A 33 9.81 12.33 -15.86
C ASN A 33 11.05 13.11 -15.35
N PRO A 34 11.36 14.30 -15.89
CA PRO A 34 12.61 15.00 -15.58
C PRO A 34 12.71 15.43 -14.11
N ALA A 35 11.59 15.74 -13.44
CA ALA A 35 11.60 16.10 -12.03
C ALA A 35 11.93 14.88 -11.12
N ILE A 36 11.56 13.67 -11.55
CA ILE A 36 11.91 12.43 -10.85
C ILE A 36 13.39 12.09 -11.09
N THR A 37 13.87 12.19 -12.34
CA THR A 37 15.29 11.99 -12.68
C THR A 37 16.20 12.95 -11.91
N GLU A 38 15.81 14.23 -11.79
CA GLU A 38 16.54 15.22 -11.00
C GLU A 38 16.50 14.89 -9.50
N ALA A 39 15.33 14.52 -8.96
CA ALA A 39 15.20 14.11 -7.56
C ALA A 39 16.07 12.88 -7.21
N ILE A 40 16.19 11.91 -8.13
CA ILE A 40 17.08 10.74 -7.99
C ILE A 40 18.55 11.17 -8.03
N SER A 41 18.96 11.98 -9.00
CA SER A 41 20.34 12.48 -9.12
C SER A 41 20.75 13.28 -7.87
N SER A 42 19.89 14.19 -7.41
CA SER A 42 20.02 14.94 -6.16
C SER A 42 19.90 14.07 -4.89
N ALA A 43 19.35 12.86 -4.97
CA ALA A 43 19.37 11.87 -3.89
C ALA A 43 20.69 11.10 -3.81
N LEU A 44 21.30 10.78 -4.96
CA LEU A 44 22.55 10.03 -5.06
C LEU A 44 23.80 10.89 -4.86
N SER A 45 23.76 12.17 -5.22
CA SER A 45 24.88 13.12 -5.11
C SER A 45 25.63 13.14 -3.76
N PRO A 46 24.97 13.15 -2.57
CA PRO A 46 25.66 13.10 -1.28
C PRO A 46 26.13 11.69 -0.85
N GLY A 47 25.92 10.66 -1.67
CA GLY A 47 26.15 9.25 -1.33
C GLY A 47 24.88 8.51 -0.90
N PHE A 48 24.90 7.18 -1.03
CA PHE A 48 23.82 6.27 -0.67
C PHE A 48 24.27 5.27 0.41
N SER A 49 23.32 4.55 1.02
CA SER A 49 23.57 3.58 2.12
C SER A 49 24.27 4.20 3.35
N LEU A 50 23.83 5.39 3.77
CA LEU A 50 24.45 6.21 4.82
C LEU A 50 24.33 5.67 6.27
N GLY A 51 23.65 4.53 6.49
CA GLY A 51 23.50 3.89 7.81
C GLY A 51 22.87 4.76 8.91
N SER A 52 22.18 5.83 8.56
CA SER A 52 21.74 6.88 9.50
C SER A 52 20.47 7.59 9.00
N VAL A 53 19.75 8.23 9.93
CA VAL A 53 18.53 9.01 9.66
C VAL A 53 18.83 10.28 8.86
N THR A 54 17.93 10.65 7.96
CA THR A 54 18.07 11.80 7.07
C THR A 54 16.89 12.75 7.17
N ARG A 55 17.10 14.05 6.95
CA ARG A 55 15.99 15.02 6.90
C ARG A 55 14.98 14.74 5.76
N LYS A 56 15.36 13.94 4.76
CA LYS A 56 14.52 13.61 3.61
C LYS A 56 13.35 12.68 4.01
N GLU A 57 13.57 11.72 4.91
CA GLU A 57 12.49 10.83 5.39
C GLU A 57 11.45 11.59 6.23
N CYS A 58 11.89 12.51 7.10
CA CYS A 58 10.99 13.36 7.89
C CYS A 58 10.14 14.25 6.98
N HIS A 59 10.76 14.84 5.94
CA HIS A 59 10.03 15.66 4.97
C HIS A 59 8.99 14.87 4.19
N LEU A 60 9.32 13.65 3.74
CA LEU A 60 8.38 12.75 3.07
C LEU A 60 7.23 12.36 4.01
N GLY A 61 7.54 11.98 5.25
CA GLY A 61 6.54 11.62 6.26
C GLY A 61 5.56 12.74 6.54
N GLU A 62 6.05 13.98 6.73
CA GLU A 62 5.20 15.16 6.91
C GLU A 62 4.38 15.53 5.66
N ARG A 63 4.77 15.08 4.45
CA ARG A 63 3.92 15.22 3.25
C ARG A 63 2.83 14.15 3.18
N ILE A 64 3.13 12.92 3.60
CA ILE A 64 2.15 11.82 3.68
C ILE A 64 1.08 12.16 4.72
N LYS A 65 1.47 12.48 5.96
CA LYS A 65 0.54 12.87 7.04
C LYS A 65 -0.41 14.00 6.64
N ARG A 66 0.10 15.02 5.93
CA ARG A 66 -0.71 16.15 5.42
C ARG A 66 -1.68 15.77 4.30
N ARG A 67 -1.43 14.68 3.57
CA ARG A 67 -2.27 14.19 2.47
C ARG A 67 -3.29 13.13 2.92
N PHE A 68 -2.94 12.31 3.91
CA PHE A 68 -3.76 11.22 4.43
C PHE A 68 -4.03 11.44 5.92
N PRO A 69 -5.16 12.09 6.29
CA PRO A 69 -5.44 12.49 7.68
C PRO A 69 -5.55 11.33 8.68
N SER A 70 -5.78 10.10 8.21
CA SER A 70 -5.76 8.88 9.02
C SER A 70 -4.35 8.47 9.48
N MET A 71 -3.30 8.94 8.80
CA MET A 71 -1.91 8.59 9.09
C MET A 71 -1.29 9.68 9.98
N GLU A 72 -1.40 9.55 11.30
CA GLU A 72 -0.76 10.47 12.25
C GLU A 72 0.74 10.17 12.43
N ARG A 73 1.10 8.89 12.29
CA ARG A 73 2.48 8.38 12.18
C ARG A 73 2.59 7.52 10.91
N VAL A 74 3.81 7.42 10.38
CA VAL A 74 4.12 6.61 9.20
C VAL A 74 5.46 5.91 9.39
N ARG A 75 5.53 4.64 8.98
CA ARG A 75 6.78 3.88 8.82
C ARG A 75 6.93 3.49 7.35
N PHE A 76 8.14 3.69 6.83
CA PHE A 76 8.49 3.33 5.46
C PHE A 76 8.89 1.86 5.34
N CYS A 77 8.57 1.30 4.17
CA CYS A 77 8.83 -0.06 3.74
C CYS A 77 9.37 -0.02 2.30
N ASN A 78 9.89 -1.14 1.81
CA ASN A 78 10.42 -1.28 0.45
C ASN A 78 9.35 -1.70 -0.55
N SER A 79 8.21 -2.22 -0.07
CA SER A 79 7.09 -2.70 -0.91
C SER A 79 5.73 -2.58 -0.21
N GLY A 80 4.65 -2.65 -0.99
CA GLY A 80 3.28 -2.79 -0.45
C GLY A 80 3.07 -4.10 0.33
N ASN A 81 3.69 -5.21 -0.10
CA ASN A 81 3.65 -6.48 0.60
C ASN A 81 4.23 -6.38 2.03
N GLU A 82 5.36 -5.69 2.18
CA GLU A 82 5.99 -5.42 3.47
C GLU A 82 5.13 -4.47 4.33
N ALA A 83 4.53 -3.43 3.72
CA ALA A 83 3.61 -2.52 4.41
C ALA A 83 2.36 -3.24 4.95
N ASN A 84 1.72 -4.09 4.14
CA ASN A 84 0.57 -4.91 4.54
C ASN A 84 0.95 -5.96 5.59
N THR A 85 2.11 -6.61 5.45
CA THR A 85 2.65 -7.55 6.46
C THR A 85 2.83 -6.86 7.82
N TYR A 86 3.50 -5.70 7.87
CA TYR A 86 3.66 -4.95 9.11
C TYR A 86 2.33 -4.41 9.65
N ALA A 87 1.38 -4.04 8.79
CA ALA A 87 0.04 -3.62 9.24
C ALA A 87 -0.71 -4.74 9.95
N LEU A 88 -0.71 -5.96 9.39
CA LEU A 88 -1.31 -7.14 10.03
C LEU A 88 -0.64 -7.48 11.36
N VAL A 89 0.69 -7.55 11.39
CA VAL A 89 1.44 -7.83 12.64
C VAL A 89 1.18 -6.76 13.70
N THR A 90 1.13 -5.47 13.32
CA THR A 90 0.79 -4.38 14.24
C THR A 90 -0.61 -4.57 14.83
N ALA A 91 -1.59 -4.95 14.00
CA ALA A 91 -2.97 -5.17 14.45
C ALA A 91 -3.10 -6.41 15.36
N THR A 92 -2.44 -7.53 15.07
CA THR A 92 -2.47 -8.73 15.94
C THR A 92 -1.80 -8.46 17.29
N GLU A 93 -0.62 -7.84 17.30
CA GLU A 93 0.10 -7.50 18.54
C GLU A 93 -0.66 -6.45 19.36
N TYR A 94 -1.22 -5.42 18.72
CA TYR A 94 -1.99 -4.37 19.42
C TYR A 94 -3.29 -4.89 20.05
N THR A 95 -3.99 -5.81 19.36
CA THR A 95 -5.28 -6.33 19.83
C THR A 95 -5.14 -7.56 20.73
N GLY A 96 -4.02 -8.28 20.68
CA GLY A 96 -3.82 -9.56 21.36
C GLY A 96 -4.66 -10.70 20.77
N ARG A 97 -5.06 -10.58 19.49
CA ARG A 97 -5.99 -11.48 18.79
C ARG A 97 -5.33 -12.06 17.54
N THR A 98 -5.82 -13.19 17.04
CA THR A 98 -5.19 -13.89 15.91
C THR A 98 -5.94 -13.81 14.58
N LYS A 99 -7.26 -13.63 14.59
CA LYS A 99 -8.06 -13.78 13.36
C LYS A 99 -8.04 -12.55 12.49
N ILE A 100 -7.88 -12.76 11.19
CA ILE A 100 -7.81 -11.71 10.17
C ILE A 100 -8.87 -11.99 9.11
N LEU A 101 -9.85 -11.10 8.93
CA LEU A 101 -10.79 -11.23 7.80
C LEU A 101 -10.10 -10.70 6.53
N VAL A 102 -10.16 -11.51 5.48
CA VAL A 102 -9.74 -11.21 4.11
C VAL A 102 -10.92 -11.48 3.17
N PHE A 103 -10.84 -11.06 1.91
CA PHE A 103 -11.93 -11.21 0.96
C PHE A 103 -11.53 -11.98 -0.28
N ASP A 104 -12.49 -12.72 -0.84
CA ASP A 104 -12.32 -13.48 -2.08
C ASP A 104 -11.80 -12.56 -3.21
N ASN A 105 -10.66 -12.91 -3.78
CA ASN A 105 -9.91 -12.16 -4.82
C ASN A 105 -9.17 -10.90 -4.35
N GLY A 106 -9.03 -10.64 -3.05
CA GLY A 106 -8.18 -9.56 -2.54
C GLY A 106 -6.69 -9.79 -2.80
N TYR A 107 -5.94 -8.74 -3.16
CA TYR A 107 -4.49 -8.81 -3.38
C TYR A 107 -3.76 -7.76 -2.54
N HIS A 108 -3.08 -8.22 -1.48
CA HIS A 108 -2.32 -7.36 -0.55
C HIS A 108 -0.81 -7.58 -0.67
N GLY A 109 -0.36 -8.18 -1.78
CA GLY A 109 1.02 -8.56 -2.04
C GLY A 109 1.21 -10.07 -2.19
N ASP A 110 2.40 -10.49 -2.62
CA ASP A 110 2.69 -11.88 -3.00
C ASP A 110 2.57 -12.89 -1.85
N THR A 111 2.76 -12.44 -0.60
CA THR A 111 2.57 -13.25 0.62
C THR A 111 1.23 -13.00 1.33
N LEU A 112 0.32 -12.26 0.69
CA LEU A 112 -1.03 -11.93 1.15
C LEU A 112 -2.00 -11.83 -0.05
N ASN A 113 -2.05 -12.89 -0.87
CA ASN A 113 -2.85 -12.97 -2.09
C ASN A 113 -3.96 -14.01 -1.92
N PHE A 114 -5.21 -13.56 -2.07
CA PHE A 114 -6.43 -14.32 -1.82
C PHE A 114 -7.26 -14.51 -3.11
N GLY A 115 -6.57 -14.61 -4.25
CA GLY A 115 -7.14 -15.05 -5.52
C GLY A 115 -7.64 -16.51 -5.50
N SER A 116 -7.91 -17.06 -6.69
CA SER A 116 -8.50 -18.40 -6.83
C SER A 116 -7.56 -19.52 -6.36
N GLY A 117 -7.84 -20.10 -5.18
CA GLY A 117 -7.19 -21.31 -4.67
C GLY A 117 -6.35 -21.08 -3.41
N ASP A 118 -5.87 -22.18 -2.81
CA ASP A 118 -5.00 -22.14 -1.63
C ASP A 118 -3.56 -21.69 -2.03
N ASN A 119 -3.25 -20.42 -1.79
CA ASN A 119 -1.92 -19.87 -2.04
C ASN A 119 -0.97 -20.17 -0.87
N LYS A 120 -0.16 -21.23 -1.03
CA LYS A 120 0.85 -21.67 -0.05
C LYS A 120 2.00 -20.69 0.21
N LEU A 121 2.07 -19.56 -0.51
CA LEU A 121 3.01 -18.47 -0.23
C LEU A 121 2.46 -17.47 0.78
N ASN A 122 1.17 -17.56 1.15
CA ASN A 122 0.59 -16.67 2.14
C ASN A 122 1.22 -16.88 3.52
N LEU A 123 1.40 -15.79 4.27
CA LEU A 123 1.88 -15.83 5.65
C LEU A 123 0.91 -16.65 6.53
N PRO A 124 1.39 -17.43 7.51
CA PRO A 124 0.57 -18.38 8.27
C PRO A 124 -0.26 -17.71 9.39
N HIS A 125 -1.10 -16.74 9.03
CA HIS A 125 -2.09 -16.15 9.94
C HIS A 125 -3.41 -16.94 9.93
N ASP A 126 -4.24 -16.74 10.96
CA ASP A 126 -5.60 -17.32 11.04
C ASP A 126 -6.58 -16.50 10.18
N PHE A 127 -6.55 -16.76 8.87
CA PHE A 127 -7.39 -16.06 7.89
C PHE A 127 -8.83 -16.60 7.88
N ILE A 128 -9.78 -15.69 8.03
CA ILE A 128 -11.19 -15.91 7.72
C ILE A 128 -11.48 -15.32 6.35
N PHE A 129 -12.24 -16.02 5.52
CA PHE A 129 -12.65 -15.55 4.19
C PHE A 129 -14.07 -14.97 4.24
N GLY A 130 -14.21 -13.70 3.85
CA GLY A 130 -15.47 -13.00 3.65
C GLY A 130 -15.78 -12.80 2.17
N THR A 131 -17.06 -12.65 1.85
CA THR A 131 -17.52 -12.37 0.48
C THR A 131 -17.50 -10.86 0.25
N TYR A 132 -16.71 -10.40 -0.72
CA TYR A 132 -16.62 -8.98 -1.04
C TYR A 132 -17.99 -8.33 -1.30
N ASN A 133 -18.18 -7.08 -0.82
CA ASN A 133 -19.38 -6.27 -0.98
C ASN A 133 -20.67 -6.86 -0.39
N ASN A 134 -20.59 -7.96 0.38
CA ASN A 134 -21.74 -8.58 1.03
C ASN A 134 -21.69 -8.37 2.55
N ILE A 135 -22.19 -7.22 3.00
CA ILE A 135 -22.20 -6.83 4.43
C ILE A 135 -22.91 -7.90 5.28
N GLU A 136 -24.09 -8.35 4.86
CA GLU A 136 -24.91 -9.32 5.61
C GLU A 136 -24.19 -10.67 5.79
N ALA A 137 -23.56 -11.19 4.72
CA ALA A 137 -22.79 -12.43 4.80
C ALA A 137 -21.56 -12.31 5.70
N ASN A 138 -20.98 -11.11 5.81
CA ASN A 138 -19.74 -10.85 6.55
C ASN A 138 -19.94 -10.49 8.02
N GLN A 139 -21.14 -10.03 8.44
CA GLN A 139 -21.45 -9.68 9.83
C GLN A 139 -21.12 -10.83 10.81
N LYS A 140 -21.31 -12.09 10.40
CA LYS A 140 -20.97 -13.27 11.22
C LYS A 140 -19.48 -13.38 11.60
N HIS A 141 -18.59 -12.67 10.91
CA HIS A 141 -17.15 -12.68 11.15
C HIS A 141 -16.68 -11.63 12.15
N THR A 142 -17.54 -10.67 12.55
CA THR A 142 -17.22 -9.68 13.58
C THR A 142 -17.28 -10.33 14.98
N SER A 143 -16.25 -11.10 15.30
CA SER A 143 -16.10 -11.84 16.57
C SER A 143 -15.16 -11.13 17.55
N SER A 144 -15.17 -11.55 18.82
CA SER A 144 -14.30 -11.02 19.86
C SER A 144 -12.80 -11.31 19.66
N ASP A 145 -12.48 -12.26 18.77
CA ASP A 145 -11.13 -12.73 18.45
C ASP A 145 -10.64 -12.21 17.08
N LEU A 146 -11.38 -11.28 16.48
CA LEU A 146 -10.98 -10.60 15.25
C LEU A 146 -9.95 -9.50 15.56
N ALA A 147 -8.74 -9.65 15.03
CA ALA A 147 -7.64 -8.69 15.13
C ALA A 147 -7.74 -7.56 14.09
N ALA A 148 -7.95 -7.94 12.83
CA ALA A 148 -7.88 -7.03 11.69
C ALA A 148 -8.85 -7.45 10.57
N ILE A 149 -9.25 -6.50 9.74
CA ILE A 149 -9.84 -6.78 8.43
C ILE A 149 -9.05 -5.99 7.40
N ILE A 150 -8.20 -6.70 6.65
CA ILE A 150 -7.43 -6.10 5.58
C ILE A 150 -8.26 -6.08 4.31
N VAL A 151 -8.31 -4.90 3.69
CA VAL A 151 -9.32 -4.65 2.68
C VAL A 151 -8.87 -3.54 1.74
N GLU A 152 -8.84 -3.84 0.44
CA GLU A 152 -8.79 -2.77 -0.56
C GLU A 152 -10.12 -1.99 -0.43
N PRO A 153 -10.19 -0.64 -0.48
CA PRO A 153 -11.48 0.07 -0.41
C PRO A 153 -12.44 -0.30 -1.57
N MET A 154 -11.86 -0.92 -2.60
CA MET A 154 -12.46 -1.75 -3.63
C MET A 154 -11.49 -2.95 -3.72
N LEU A 155 -11.53 -3.99 -2.89
CA LEU A 155 -12.66 -4.78 -2.39
C LEU A 155 -13.01 -4.72 -0.85
N SER A 156 -13.77 -3.68 -0.44
CA SER A 156 -14.49 -3.33 0.84
C SER A 156 -15.18 -4.44 1.68
N ALA A 157 -15.27 -4.43 3.03
CA ALA A 157 -14.74 -3.56 4.12
C ALA A 157 -14.82 -4.28 5.51
N GLY A 158 -14.23 -3.71 6.58
CA GLY A 158 -14.34 -4.22 7.97
C GLY A 158 -13.75 -3.34 9.10
N VAL A 159 -12.99 -3.93 10.03
CA VAL A 159 -12.12 -3.24 11.03
C VAL A 159 -10.80 -2.89 10.35
N LEU A 160 -10.54 -1.61 10.10
CA LEU A 160 -10.43 -1.18 8.72
C LEU A 160 -9.00 -0.82 8.33
N ILE A 161 -8.27 -1.78 7.77
CA ILE A 161 -7.01 -1.50 7.06
C ILE A 161 -7.34 -1.27 5.60
N PHE A 162 -7.34 -0.01 5.16
CA PHE A 162 -7.48 0.32 3.74
C PHE A 162 -6.15 0.13 3.01
N ASP A 163 -6.14 -0.84 2.09
CA ASP A 163 -5.09 -0.97 1.10
C ASP A 163 -5.27 0.11 0.01
N GLU A 164 -4.55 1.22 0.17
CA GLU A 164 -4.50 2.31 -0.79
C GLU A 164 -3.19 2.34 -1.60
N VAL A 165 -2.49 1.19 -1.71
CA VAL A 165 -1.31 1.02 -2.59
C VAL A 165 -1.64 1.43 -4.02
N VAL A 166 -2.86 1.11 -4.48
CA VAL A 166 -3.38 1.45 -5.82
C VAL A 166 -4.38 2.62 -5.75
N THR A 167 -5.35 2.56 -4.84
CA THR A 167 -6.52 3.45 -4.83
C THR A 167 -6.23 4.89 -4.38
N SER A 168 -5.10 5.15 -3.70
CA SER A 168 -4.72 6.50 -3.24
C SER A 168 -4.54 7.55 -4.34
N ARG A 169 -4.45 7.15 -5.62
CA ARG A 169 -4.39 8.08 -6.75
C ARG A 169 -5.74 8.67 -7.16
N LEU A 170 -6.84 8.05 -6.76
CA LEU A 170 -8.18 8.33 -7.31
C LEU A 170 -8.79 9.64 -6.78
N HIS A 171 -8.20 10.24 -5.75
CA HIS A 171 -8.61 11.50 -5.16
C HIS A 171 -7.43 12.16 -4.43
N ILE A 172 -7.50 13.48 -4.17
CA ILE A 172 -6.39 14.23 -3.56
C ILE A 172 -5.97 13.66 -2.20
N ASN A 173 -6.92 13.16 -1.40
CA ASN A 173 -6.67 12.54 -0.09
C ASN A 173 -6.92 11.01 -0.11
N GLY A 174 -6.70 10.36 -1.25
CA GLY A 174 -7.03 8.95 -1.47
C GLY A 174 -8.54 8.67 -1.52
N LEU A 175 -8.87 7.42 -1.81
CA LEU A 175 -10.25 6.94 -1.94
C LEU A 175 -10.99 7.01 -0.59
N GLN A 176 -10.27 6.90 0.52
CA GLN A 176 -10.78 7.21 1.87
C GLN A 176 -11.35 8.63 1.97
N GLY A 177 -10.62 9.62 1.43
CA GLY A 177 -11.04 11.03 1.44
C GLY A 177 -12.21 11.32 0.51
N PHE A 178 -12.39 10.52 -0.55
CA PHE A 178 -13.53 10.65 -1.46
C PHE A 178 -14.81 10.11 -0.82
N HIS A 179 -14.76 8.89 -0.26
CA HIS A 179 -15.90 8.28 0.44
C HIS A 179 -16.16 8.84 1.84
N LYS A 180 -15.21 9.61 2.40
CA LYS A 180 -15.22 10.13 3.77
C LYS A 180 -15.29 9.03 4.84
N ILE A 181 -14.71 7.87 4.52
CA ILE A 181 -14.55 6.74 5.44
C ILE A 181 -13.12 6.81 5.96
N MET A 182 -12.96 6.93 7.28
CA MET A 182 -11.66 6.91 7.94
C MET A 182 -11.29 5.47 8.30
N PRO A 183 -10.24 4.87 7.70
CA PRO A 183 -9.72 3.59 8.14
C PRO A 183 -8.91 3.72 9.44
N ASP A 184 -8.80 2.64 10.21
CA ASP A 184 -7.92 2.55 11.38
C ASP A 184 -6.45 2.63 10.94
N MET A 185 -6.13 2.03 9.78
CA MET A 185 -4.81 2.05 9.16
C MET A 185 -4.92 2.17 7.63
N THR A 186 -3.95 2.84 7.01
CA THR A 186 -3.79 2.87 5.55
C THR A 186 -2.43 2.28 5.17
N THR A 187 -2.40 1.47 4.10
CA THR A 187 -1.15 1.07 3.44
C THR A 187 -1.03 1.74 2.07
N LEU A 188 0.20 2.03 1.68
CA LEU A 188 0.57 2.85 0.53
C LEU A 188 1.76 2.22 -0.20
N GLY A 189 1.88 2.52 -1.50
CA GLY A 189 2.97 2.00 -2.34
C GLY A 189 2.97 2.65 -3.73
N LYS A 190 3.48 1.91 -4.73
CA LYS A 190 3.42 2.26 -6.16
C LYS A 190 3.88 3.71 -6.41
N TYR A 191 3.05 4.54 -7.05
CA TYR A 191 3.42 5.87 -7.52
C TYR A 191 3.89 6.84 -6.42
N ILE A 192 3.58 6.59 -5.14
CA ILE A 192 4.03 7.46 -4.05
C ILE A 192 5.57 7.41 -3.89
N GLY A 193 6.21 6.31 -4.30
CA GLY A 193 7.66 6.20 -4.44
C GLY A 193 8.26 6.91 -5.67
N GLY A 194 7.44 7.53 -6.52
CA GLY A 194 7.91 8.14 -7.78
C GLY A 194 8.48 7.13 -8.78
N GLY A 195 8.01 5.87 -8.74
CA GLY A 195 8.55 4.78 -9.58
C GLY A 195 9.75 4.04 -8.98
N LEU A 196 10.23 4.43 -7.79
CA LEU A 196 11.20 3.66 -7.00
C LEU A 196 10.49 2.61 -6.11
N PRO A 197 11.21 1.57 -5.64
CA PRO A 197 10.70 0.66 -4.61
C PRO A 197 10.23 1.43 -3.37
N PHE A 198 8.95 1.30 -3.04
CA PHE A 198 8.32 2.04 -1.96
C PHE A 198 7.10 1.30 -1.42
N GLY A 199 7.02 1.25 -0.10
CA GLY A 199 5.79 1.03 0.66
C GLY A 199 5.74 1.95 1.87
N ALA A 200 4.56 2.13 2.43
CA ALA A 200 4.40 2.75 3.75
C ALA A 200 3.11 2.25 4.41
N PHE A 201 3.09 2.21 5.74
CA PHE A 201 1.87 2.02 6.51
C PHE A 201 1.79 3.03 7.66
N GLY A 202 0.57 3.30 8.11
CA GLY A 202 0.30 4.30 9.14
C GLY A 202 -1.17 4.30 9.55
N GLY A 203 -1.48 4.98 10.65
CA GLY A 203 -2.81 5.04 11.26
C GLY A 203 -2.84 6.05 12.42
N ALA A 204 -3.95 6.08 13.15
CA ALA A 204 -4.11 6.98 14.30
C ALA A 204 -3.20 6.60 15.48
N LEU A 205 -2.85 7.57 16.35
CA LEU A 205 -1.88 7.42 17.46
C LEU A 205 -2.15 6.19 18.35
N ARG A 206 -3.42 5.82 18.49
CA ARG A 206 -3.90 4.78 19.40
C ARG A 206 -3.37 3.39 19.03
N HIS A 207 -3.05 3.15 17.76
CA HIS A 207 -2.67 1.85 17.21
C HIS A 207 -1.14 1.66 17.08
N HIS A 208 -0.37 2.74 17.25
CA HIS A 208 1.10 2.73 17.17
C HIS A 208 1.71 2.78 18.57
N GLY A 209 1.59 1.68 19.31
CA GLY A 209 2.24 1.50 20.61
C GLY A 209 3.75 1.64 20.48
N SER A 210 4.35 2.45 21.37
CA SER A 210 5.79 2.76 21.53
C SER A 210 6.75 2.22 20.45
N LEU A 211 6.67 2.83 19.26
CA LEU A 211 7.76 2.95 18.28
C LEU A 211 8.41 4.33 18.43
#